data_AF-A0A0L6VF29-F1
#
_entry.id   AF-A0A0L6VF29-F1
#
_cell.length_a   1.000
_cell.length_b   1.000
_cell.length_c   1.000
_cell.angle_alpha   90.00
_cell.angle_beta   90.00
_cell.angle_gamma   90.00
#
_symmetry.space_group_name_H-M   'P 1'
#
loop_
_entity.id
_entity.type
_entity.pdbx_description
1 polymer ?
#
loop_
_entity_poly.entity_id
_entity_poly.type
_entity_poly.pdbx_seq_one_letter_code
_entity_poly.pdbx_strand_id
1 'polypeptide(L)'
;MPIPHHPIQLAGIQNYGRLKFNVELFKGEGPYELERKSIVELLNSIPKPYQGNFLLTQDQLALACESMRKRLSEFMAPTSMIQISIFMSNINNWYQYWNTHAKIDVETFNNEEKLSIWCFVFPLYLLYVEMIMSIIPSKKNQPLEKELDYPQEMRKAVHSYQEFKRIMKASPGNLEPRILREKRNSFYFASCIATHRPSSILWHFLEFWLECNYITVWNHIKELNGLHATKRFKSFFNTIFAHGVNTLNQKIAPHLPPQ
;
A
#
# COMPACT_ATOMS: atom_id res chain seq x y z
N MET A 1 -34.78 21.78 -3.59
CA MET A 1 -33.59 22.36 -4.24
C MET A 1 -32.78 21.23 -4.83
N PRO A 2 -32.63 21.14 -6.16
CA PRO A 2 -31.89 20.05 -6.80
C PRO A 2 -30.38 20.34 -6.76
N ILE A 3 -29.60 19.31 -6.43
CA ILE A 3 -28.14 19.29 -6.42
C ILE A 3 -27.65 19.36 -7.89
N PRO A 4 -26.64 20.17 -8.24
CA PRO A 4 -26.13 20.24 -9.60
C PRO A 4 -25.45 18.92 -9.97
N HIS A 5 -25.89 18.32 -11.08
CA HIS A 5 -25.25 17.18 -11.71
C HIS A 5 -23.82 17.54 -12.14
N HIS A 6 -22.82 16.87 -11.54
CA HIS A 6 -21.48 16.84 -12.10
C HIS A 6 -21.48 16.06 -13.42
N PRO A 7 -20.83 16.57 -14.49
CA PRO A 7 -20.80 15.90 -15.77
C PRO A 7 -19.95 14.63 -15.68
N ILE A 8 -20.62 13.50 -15.92
CA ILE A 8 -19.98 12.22 -16.23
C ILE A 8 -19.42 12.34 -17.65
N GLN A 9 -18.15 12.69 -17.77
CA GLN A 9 -17.36 12.48 -18.97
C GLN A 9 -15.95 12.07 -18.56
N LEU A 10 -15.61 10.80 -18.76
CA LEU A 10 -14.23 10.40 -19.07
C LEU A 10 -14.28 9.21 -20.03
N ALA A 11 -14.47 9.53 -21.30
CA ALA A 11 -14.03 8.68 -22.40
C ALA A 11 -12.49 8.72 -22.46
N GLY A 12 -11.86 7.56 -22.66
CA GLY A 12 -10.41 7.44 -22.83
C GLY A 12 -9.66 7.15 -21.54
N ILE A 13 -9.46 5.85 -21.24
CA ILE A 13 -8.55 5.41 -20.16
C ILE A 13 -7.13 5.78 -20.60
N GLN A 14 -6.68 6.97 -20.16
CA GLN A 14 -5.29 7.36 -20.20
C GLN A 14 -4.57 6.69 -19.04
N ASN A 15 -3.43 6.07 -19.33
CA ASN A 15 -2.45 5.68 -18.32
C ASN A 15 -2.12 6.96 -17.53
N TYR A 16 -2.63 7.10 -16.30
CA TYR A 16 -2.58 8.34 -15.50
C TYR A 16 -1.15 8.73 -15.04
N GLY A 17 -0.11 8.43 -15.83
CA GLY A 17 1.27 8.66 -15.43
C GLY A 17 1.65 7.96 -14.13
N ARG A 18 0.98 6.84 -13.80
CA ARG A 18 1.15 6.18 -12.51
C ARG A 18 2.55 5.59 -12.37
N LEU A 19 3.10 5.66 -11.16
CA LEU A 19 4.33 4.99 -10.81
C LEU A 19 4.21 3.47 -11.00
N LYS A 20 5.02 2.94 -11.92
CA LYS A 20 5.09 1.49 -12.18
C LYS A 20 5.99 0.83 -11.15
N PHE A 21 5.43 -0.08 -10.36
CA PHE A 21 6.19 -0.96 -9.49
C PHE A 21 6.74 -2.11 -10.36
N ASN A 22 7.98 -1.96 -10.81
CA ASN A 22 8.67 -2.91 -11.68
C ASN A 22 10.14 -3.09 -11.26
N VAL A 23 10.89 -3.91 -11.99
CA VAL A 23 12.30 -4.24 -11.67
C VAL A 23 13.20 -3.01 -11.56
N GLU A 24 12.85 -1.91 -12.23
CA GLU A 24 13.59 -0.66 -12.17
C GLU A 24 13.54 -0.03 -10.77
N LEU A 25 12.58 -0.41 -9.91
CA LEU A 25 12.53 0.03 -8.51
C LEU A 25 13.75 -0.41 -7.71
N PHE A 26 14.35 -1.51 -8.13
CA PHE A 26 15.43 -2.17 -7.42
C PHE A 26 16.77 -2.01 -8.12
N LYS A 27 16.84 -1.26 -9.22
CA LYS A 27 18.10 -0.91 -9.87
C LYS A 27 18.77 0.25 -9.14
N GLY A 28 20.10 0.22 -9.10
CA GLY A 28 20.94 1.24 -8.48
C GLY A 28 22.02 0.62 -7.60
N GLU A 29 23.14 1.33 -7.45
CA GLU A 29 24.26 0.95 -6.59
C GLU A 29 23.99 1.34 -5.13
N GLY A 30 24.76 0.79 -4.18
CA GLY A 30 24.75 1.22 -2.78
C GLY A 30 24.55 0.10 -1.74
N PRO A 31 24.29 0.45 -0.47
CA PRO A 31 24.43 -0.48 0.67
C PRO A 31 23.41 -1.64 0.70
N TYR A 32 22.42 -1.63 -0.20
CA TYR A 32 21.40 -2.68 -0.31
C TYR A 32 21.33 -3.30 -1.71
N GLU A 33 22.40 -3.17 -2.51
CA GLU A 33 22.40 -3.63 -3.90
C GLU A 33 22.19 -5.15 -4.01
N LEU A 34 22.82 -5.94 -3.15
CA LEU A 34 22.68 -7.40 -3.15
C LEU A 34 21.23 -7.82 -2.83
N GLU A 35 20.64 -7.22 -1.79
CA GLU A 35 19.25 -7.48 -1.39
C GLU A 35 18.27 -7.08 -2.49
N ARG A 36 18.49 -5.92 -3.12
CA ARG A 36 17.69 -5.47 -4.27
C ARG A 36 17.81 -6.44 -5.44
N LYS A 37 19.02 -6.92 -5.77
CA LYS A 37 19.25 -7.94 -6.79
C LYS A 37 18.51 -9.24 -6.46
N SER A 38 18.60 -9.73 -5.22
CA SER A 38 17.88 -10.93 -4.78
C SER A 38 16.36 -10.78 -4.85
N ILE A 39 15.81 -9.60 -4.54
CA ILE A 39 14.39 -9.30 -4.72
C ILE A 39 14.01 -9.34 -6.21
N VAL A 40 14.82 -8.73 -7.09
CA VAL A 40 14.57 -8.75 -8.55
C VAL A 40 14.62 -10.16 -9.10
N GLU A 41 15.64 -10.94 -8.74
CA GLU A 41 15.78 -12.34 -9.15
C GLU A 41 14.58 -13.16 -8.71
N LEU A 42 14.15 -12.99 -7.46
CA LEU A 42 12.95 -13.65 -6.95
C LEU A 42 11.72 -13.23 -7.74
N LEU A 43 11.50 -11.93 -7.92
CA LEU A 43 10.34 -11.42 -8.64
C LEU A 43 10.33 -11.84 -10.11
N ASN A 44 11.51 -12.04 -10.71
CA ASN A 44 11.67 -12.60 -12.06
C ASN A 44 11.48 -14.11 -12.11
N SER A 45 11.73 -14.83 -11.01
CA SER A 45 11.53 -16.29 -10.93
C SER A 45 10.07 -16.71 -10.84
N ILE A 46 9.17 -15.79 -10.50
CA ILE A 46 7.73 -16.05 -10.49
C ILE A 46 7.23 -16.01 -11.95
N PRO A 47 6.53 -17.05 -12.44
CA PRO A 47 5.94 -17.02 -13.77
C PRO A 47 5.05 -15.78 -13.91
N LYS A 48 5.33 -14.90 -14.88
CA LYS A 48 4.57 -13.66 -15.09
C LYS A 48 3.59 -13.82 -16.24
N PRO A 49 2.39 -13.22 -16.17
CA PRO A 49 1.48 -13.17 -17.31
C PRO A 49 2.05 -12.29 -18.44
N TYR A 50 2.88 -11.28 -18.12
CA TYR A 50 3.49 -10.35 -19.09
C TYR A 50 4.91 -9.94 -18.66
N GLN A 51 5.86 -9.84 -19.61
CA GLN A 51 7.25 -9.46 -19.34
C GLN A 51 7.35 -8.01 -18.81
N GLY A 52 8.10 -7.81 -17.72
CA GLY A 52 8.56 -6.48 -17.28
C GLY A 52 7.77 -5.81 -16.13
N ASN A 53 6.48 -6.07 -15.96
CA ASN A 53 5.69 -5.51 -14.84
C ASN A 53 5.48 -6.55 -13.72
N PHE A 54 5.43 -6.13 -12.45
CA PHE A 54 5.09 -7.02 -11.32
C PHE A 54 3.59 -7.27 -11.23
N LEU A 55 2.93 -7.62 -12.33
CA LEU A 55 1.50 -7.96 -12.30
C LEU A 55 1.38 -9.43 -11.91
N LEU A 56 0.88 -9.69 -10.71
CA LEU A 56 0.72 -11.03 -10.16
C LEU A 56 -0.77 -11.39 -10.12
N THR A 57 -1.10 -12.61 -10.58
CA THR A 57 -2.35 -13.26 -10.19
C THR A 57 -2.34 -13.57 -8.69
N GLN A 58 -3.50 -13.91 -8.14
CA GLN A 58 -3.60 -14.26 -6.72
C GLN A 58 -2.72 -15.48 -6.36
N ASP A 59 -2.67 -16.50 -7.23
CA ASP A 59 -1.81 -17.67 -7.06
C ASP A 59 -0.32 -17.31 -7.18
N GLN A 60 0.05 -16.48 -8.15
CA GLN A 60 1.44 -16.03 -8.32
C GLN A 60 1.93 -15.21 -7.13
N LEU A 61 1.05 -14.36 -6.57
CA LEU A 61 1.32 -13.63 -5.34
C LEU A 61 1.54 -14.58 -4.15
N ALA A 62 0.73 -15.62 -4.01
CA ALA A 62 0.92 -16.62 -2.97
C ALA A 62 2.27 -17.33 -3.10
N LEU A 63 2.65 -17.72 -4.34
CA LEU A 63 3.96 -18.29 -4.65
C LEU A 63 5.10 -17.31 -4.37
N ALA A 64 4.95 -16.03 -4.70
CA ALA A 64 5.91 -14.97 -4.40
C ALA A 64 6.18 -14.85 -2.89
N CYS A 65 5.09 -14.79 -2.11
CA CYS A 65 5.12 -14.70 -0.65
C CYS A 65 5.81 -15.91 -0.02
N GLU A 66 5.57 -17.12 -0.54
CA GLU A 66 6.23 -18.34 -0.06
C GLU A 66 7.72 -18.39 -0.42
N SER A 67 8.04 -18.03 -1.66
CA SER A 67 9.40 -18.12 -2.19
C SER A 67 10.33 -17.10 -1.55
N MET A 68 9.84 -15.89 -1.24
CA MET A 68 10.58 -14.93 -0.41
C MET A 68 10.94 -15.51 0.95
N ARG A 69 10.03 -16.22 1.63
CA ARG A 69 10.33 -16.75 2.97
C ARG A 69 11.53 -17.69 2.95
N LYS A 70 11.60 -18.54 1.93
CA LYS A 70 12.66 -19.54 1.77
C LYS A 70 14.00 -18.90 1.41
N ARG A 71 13.99 -17.82 0.62
CA ARG A 71 15.21 -17.18 0.10
C ARG A 71 15.69 -15.98 0.90
N LEU A 72 14.79 -15.29 1.60
CA LEU A 72 15.04 -14.01 2.25
C LEU A 72 14.78 -14.06 3.76
N SER A 73 14.77 -15.23 4.41
CA SER A 73 14.67 -15.29 5.88
C SER A 73 15.76 -14.48 6.59
N GLU A 74 16.91 -14.29 5.92
CA GLU A 74 18.03 -13.45 6.37
C GLU A 74 17.85 -11.95 6.07
N PHE A 75 16.90 -11.60 5.19
CA PHE A 75 16.72 -10.23 4.64
C PHE A 75 15.31 -9.68 4.84
N MET A 76 14.47 -10.30 5.68
CA MET A 76 13.17 -9.75 6.04
C MET A 76 13.34 -8.50 6.90
N ALA A 77 13.54 -7.36 6.25
CA ALA A 77 13.60 -6.08 6.91
C ALA A 77 12.20 -5.67 7.36
N PRO A 78 11.96 -5.52 8.68
CA PRO A 78 10.77 -4.80 9.11
C PRO A 78 10.87 -3.37 8.59
N THR A 79 9.73 -2.78 8.22
CA THR A 79 9.65 -1.34 7.97
C THR A 79 10.20 -0.62 9.20
N SER A 80 11.34 0.07 9.03
CA SER A 80 12.03 0.77 10.10
C SER A 80 11.75 2.28 10.01
N MET A 81 11.97 2.98 11.13
CA MET A 81 11.87 4.44 11.14
C MET A 81 12.88 5.12 10.19
N ILE A 82 14.01 4.46 9.87
CA ILE A 82 14.98 4.95 8.89
C ILE A 82 14.36 4.98 7.49
N GLN A 83 13.71 3.90 7.05
CA GLN A 83 13.10 3.90 5.71
C GLN A 83 11.89 4.82 5.64
N ILE A 84 11.16 4.97 6.75
CA ILE A 84 10.08 5.94 6.85
C ILE A 84 10.62 7.37 6.79
N SER A 85 11.73 7.70 7.45
CA SER A 85 12.29 9.05 7.40
C SER A 85 12.79 9.40 6.00
N ILE A 86 13.39 8.44 5.28
CA ILE A 86 13.76 8.60 3.87
C ILE A 86 12.50 8.92 3.04
N PHE A 87 11.43 8.14 3.19
CA PHE A 87 10.17 8.40 2.48
C PHE A 87 9.62 9.80 2.82
N MET A 88 9.53 10.12 4.11
CA MET A 88 8.96 11.38 4.59
C MET A 88 9.79 12.61 4.21
N SER A 89 11.09 12.46 3.94
CA SER A 89 11.93 13.57 3.45
C SER A 89 11.47 14.15 2.11
N ASN A 90 10.70 13.37 1.32
CA ASN A 90 10.16 13.77 0.02
C ASN A 90 8.63 13.87 0.03
N ILE A 91 8.00 13.99 1.21
CA ILE A 91 6.55 13.87 1.32
C ILE A 91 5.76 14.91 0.52
N ASN A 92 6.28 16.12 0.37
CA ASN A 92 5.62 17.17 -0.40
C ASN A 92 5.50 16.78 -1.89
N ASN A 93 6.53 16.15 -2.44
CA ASN A 93 6.51 15.64 -3.82
C ASN A 93 5.46 14.52 -3.96
N TRP A 94 5.36 13.64 -2.97
CA TRP A 94 4.32 12.61 -2.93
C TRP A 94 2.91 13.18 -2.87
N TYR A 95 2.68 14.22 -2.05
CA TYR A 95 1.40 14.91 -2.01
C TYR A 95 1.05 15.57 -3.33
N GLN A 96 2.00 16.27 -3.96
CA GLN A 96 1.78 16.85 -5.30
C GLN A 96 1.45 15.79 -6.34
N TYR A 97 2.17 14.66 -6.33
CA TYR A 97 1.92 13.53 -7.20
C TYR A 97 0.49 12.97 -7.01
N TRP A 98 0.07 12.70 -5.77
CA TRP A 98 -1.27 12.17 -5.51
C TRP A 98 -2.38 13.19 -5.81
N ASN A 99 -2.17 14.47 -5.49
CA ASN A 99 -3.11 15.53 -5.87
C ASN A 99 -3.31 15.57 -7.40
N THR A 100 -2.22 15.43 -8.16
CA THR A 100 -2.22 15.48 -9.63
C THR A 100 -2.85 14.23 -10.25
N HIS A 101 -2.36 13.04 -9.88
CA HIS A 101 -2.66 11.79 -10.58
C HIS A 101 -3.81 11.01 -9.95
N ALA A 102 -3.89 10.98 -8.62
CA ALA A 102 -4.96 10.32 -7.90
C ALA A 102 -6.19 11.23 -7.70
N LYS A 103 -6.06 12.54 -7.97
CA LYS A 103 -7.13 13.53 -7.78
C LYS A 103 -7.79 13.42 -6.40
N ILE A 104 -6.94 13.22 -5.39
CA ILE A 104 -7.31 13.25 -3.97
C ILE A 104 -6.72 14.52 -3.37
N ASP A 105 -7.50 15.26 -2.60
CA ASP A 105 -7.02 16.48 -1.94
C ASP A 105 -6.28 16.10 -0.64
N VAL A 106 -5.01 15.72 -0.77
CA VAL A 106 -4.21 15.19 0.35
C VAL A 106 -3.92 16.25 1.41
N GLU A 107 -3.85 17.53 1.01
CA GLU A 107 -3.52 18.64 1.90
C GLU A 107 -4.58 18.85 2.98
N THR A 108 -5.85 18.70 2.61
CA THR A 108 -6.98 18.78 3.55
C THR A 108 -6.92 17.68 4.61
N PHE A 109 -6.48 16.47 4.27
CA PHE A 109 -6.33 15.38 5.26
C PHE A 109 -5.08 15.53 6.14
N ASN A 110 -3.99 16.04 5.58
CA ASN A 110 -2.72 16.15 6.29
C ASN A 110 -2.77 17.22 7.41
N ASN A 111 -3.55 18.28 7.26
CA ASN A 111 -3.63 19.35 8.27
C ASN A 111 -4.16 18.86 9.63
N GLU A 112 -5.03 17.83 9.66
CA GLU A 112 -5.47 17.21 10.91
C GLU A 112 -4.42 16.28 11.54
N GLU A 113 -3.47 15.76 10.75
CA GLU A 113 -2.48 14.77 11.18
C GLU A 113 -1.09 15.32 11.46
N LYS A 114 -0.76 16.53 11.00
CA LYS A 114 0.55 17.19 11.23
C LYS A 114 0.94 17.26 12.72
N LEU A 115 -0.01 17.26 13.63
CA LEU A 115 0.22 17.28 15.08
C LEU A 115 0.24 15.89 15.74
N SER A 116 0.01 14.82 14.97
CA SER A 116 0.05 13.46 15.48
C SER A 116 1.48 12.91 15.47
N ILE A 117 1.85 12.21 16.54
CA ILE A 117 3.06 11.38 16.59
C ILE A 117 3.08 10.26 15.52
N TRP A 118 1.96 10.03 14.84
CA TRP A 118 1.80 9.05 13.76
C TRP A 118 1.55 9.71 12.39
N CYS A 119 2.01 10.94 12.18
CA CYS A 119 1.86 11.68 10.92
C CYS A 119 2.41 10.94 9.68
N PHE A 120 3.27 9.94 9.86
CA PHE A 120 3.77 9.08 8.78
C PHE A 120 2.77 8.03 8.31
N VAL A 121 1.75 7.70 9.11
CA VAL A 121 0.90 6.53 8.86
C VAL A 121 0.03 6.72 7.63
N PHE A 122 -0.61 7.88 7.46
CA PHE A 122 -1.46 8.13 6.31
C PHE A 122 -0.69 8.17 4.98
N PRO A 123 0.43 8.91 4.85
CA PRO A 123 1.28 8.82 3.66
C PRO A 123 1.73 7.42 3.32
N LEU A 124 2.20 6.68 4.33
CA LEU A 124 2.70 5.32 4.12
C LEU A 124 1.56 4.38 3.74
N TYR A 125 0.37 4.57 4.29
CA TYR A 125 -0.85 3.87 3.88
C TYR A 125 -1.16 4.08 2.40
N LEU A 126 -1.16 5.33 1.92
CA LEU A 126 -1.42 5.63 0.50
C LEU A 126 -0.38 4.99 -0.41
N LEU A 127 0.90 5.06 -0.05
CA LEU A 127 1.97 4.41 -0.79
C LEU A 127 1.77 2.89 -0.86
N TYR A 128 1.41 2.24 0.25
CA TYR A 128 1.19 0.79 0.27
C TYR A 128 -0.04 0.39 -0.53
N VAL A 129 -1.12 1.17 -0.47
CA VAL A 129 -2.30 0.96 -1.32
C VAL A 129 -1.92 1.04 -2.79
N GLU A 130 -1.17 2.06 -3.19
CA GLU A 130 -0.69 2.20 -4.55
C GLU A 130 0.23 1.04 -4.96
N MET A 131 1.13 0.60 -4.09
CA MET A 131 2.00 -0.55 -4.32
C MET A 131 1.19 -1.85 -4.51
N ILE A 132 0.21 -2.11 -3.63
CA ILE A 132 -0.64 -3.31 -3.69
C ILE A 132 -1.46 -3.33 -4.97
N MET A 133 -2.13 -2.22 -5.32
CA MET A 133 -2.94 -2.14 -6.53
C MET A 133 -2.10 -2.16 -7.81
N SER A 134 -0.82 -1.78 -7.74
CA SER A 134 0.10 -1.87 -8.89
C SER A 134 0.56 -3.30 -9.12
N ILE A 135 0.78 -4.06 -8.03
CA ILE A 135 1.26 -5.44 -8.11
C ILE A 135 0.10 -6.42 -8.36
N ILE A 136 -1.08 -6.12 -7.82
CA ILE A 136 -2.26 -6.97 -7.89
C ILE A 136 -3.43 -6.15 -8.45
N PRO A 137 -3.48 -5.86 -9.76
CA PRO A 137 -4.51 -4.99 -10.34
C PRO A 137 -5.91 -5.62 -10.40
N SER A 138 -6.07 -6.90 -10.03
CA SER A 138 -7.30 -7.64 -10.27
C SER A 138 -8.31 -7.58 -9.12
N LYS A 139 -9.55 -7.20 -9.47
CA LYS A 139 -10.77 -7.56 -8.73
C LYS A 139 -11.42 -8.76 -9.42
N LYS A 140 -12.10 -9.64 -8.67
CA LYS A 140 -12.54 -11.02 -9.02
C LYS A 140 -13.10 -11.27 -10.44
N ASN A 141 -13.52 -10.25 -11.18
CA ASN A 141 -14.15 -10.39 -12.50
C ASN A 141 -13.59 -9.40 -13.55
N GLN A 142 -12.40 -8.85 -13.36
CA GLN A 142 -11.76 -7.96 -14.33
C GLN A 142 -10.56 -8.67 -14.97
N PRO A 143 -10.45 -8.66 -16.31
CA PRO A 143 -9.23 -9.06 -17.00
C PRO A 143 -8.03 -8.30 -16.42
N LEU A 144 -6.88 -8.95 -16.31
CA LEU A 144 -5.62 -8.30 -15.86
C LEU A 144 -5.26 -7.05 -16.69
N GLU A 145 -5.75 -6.99 -17.93
CA GLU A 145 -5.55 -5.90 -18.88
C GLU A 145 -6.44 -4.68 -18.62
N LYS A 146 -7.53 -4.82 -17.85
CA LYS A 146 -8.38 -3.69 -17.52
C LYS A 146 -7.74 -2.90 -16.38
N GLU A 147 -7.14 -1.76 -16.73
CA GLU A 147 -6.58 -0.84 -15.74
C GLU A 147 -7.67 -0.41 -14.73
N LEU A 148 -7.33 -0.49 -13.44
CA LEU A 148 -8.15 0.06 -12.37
C LEU A 148 -8.32 1.57 -12.59
N ASP A 149 -9.50 2.10 -12.27
CA ASP A 149 -9.71 3.54 -12.16
C ASP A 149 -8.92 4.06 -10.95
N TYR A 150 -7.66 4.43 -11.20
CA TYR A 150 -6.71 4.80 -10.16
C TYR A 150 -7.22 5.94 -9.25
N PRO A 151 -7.73 7.07 -9.79
CA PRO A 151 -8.35 8.09 -8.96
C PRO A 151 -9.50 7.57 -8.08
N GLN A 152 -10.39 6.73 -8.64
CA GLN A 152 -11.49 6.18 -7.87
C GLN A 152 -11.02 5.24 -6.75
N GLU A 153 -10.03 4.39 -7.04
CA GLU A 153 -9.50 3.44 -6.05
C GLU A 153 -8.74 4.14 -4.93
N MET A 154 -7.97 5.19 -5.24
CA MET A 154 -7.31 6.02 -4.22
C MET A 154 -8.33 6.77 -3.34
N ARG A 155 -9.43 7.28 -3.91
CA ARG A 155 -10.53 7.85 -3.10
C ARG A 155 -11.18 6.84 -2.16
N LYS A 156 -11.41 5.60 -2.62
CA LYS A 156 -11.91 4.52 -1.76
C LYS A 156 -10.96 4.20 -0.62
N ALA A 157 -9.65 4.24 -0.88
CA ALA A 157 -8.63 4.06 0.14
C ALA A 157 -8.67 5.16 1.21
N VAL A 158 -8.71 6.43 0.79
CA VAL A 158 -8.85 7.57 1.73
C VAL A 158 -10.12 7.44 2.57
N HIS A 159 -11.26 7.12 1.96
CA HIS A 159 -12.50 6.89 2.69
C HIS A 159 -12.39 5.74 3.70
N SER A 160 -11.76 4.63 3.30
CA SER A 160 -11.51 3.48 4.18
C SER A 160 -10.62 3.84 5.38
N TYR A 161 -9.61 4.69 5.15
CA TYR A 161 -8.73 5.18 6.21
C TYR A 161 -9.49 6.02 7.24
N GLN A 162 -10.31 6.98 6.77
CA GLN A 162 -11.13 7.82 7.64
C GLN A 162 -12.16 7.02 8.41
N GLU A 163 -12.83 6.09 7.75
CA GLU A 163 -13.83 5.23 8.37
C GLU A 163 -13.20 4.38 9.49
N PHE A 164 -12.02 3.81 9.25
CA PHE A 164 -11.29 3.09 10.30
C PHE A 164 -10.94 3.99 11.49
N LYS A 165 -10.43 5.21 11.24
CA LYS A 165 -10.16 6.19 12.31
C LYS A 165 -11.42 6.49 13.11
N ARG A 166 -12.55 6.71 12.44
CA ARG A 166 -13.84 7.00 13.07
C ARG A 166 -14.28 5.84 13.96
N ILE A 167 -14.22 4.60 13.46
CA ILE A 167 -14.55 3.40 14.23
C ILE A 167 -13.63 3.28 15.44
N MET A 168 -12.31 3.43 15.28
CA MET A 168 -11.35 3.31 16.39
C MET A 168 -11.48 4.42 17.45
N LYS A 169 -11.97 5.62 17.07
CA LYS A 169 -12.20 6.74 17.99
C LYS A 169 -13.55 6.72 18.69
N ALA A 170 -14.56 6.07 18.11
CA ALA A 170 -15.90 6.02 18.72
C ALA A 170 -15.84 5.39 20.11
N SER A 171 -16.60 5.88 21.09
CA SER A 171 -16.61 5.29 22.43
C SER A 171 -17.10 3.83 22.38
N PRO A 172 -16.43 2.90 23.08
CA PRO A 172 -16.89 1.51 23.13
C PRO A 172 -18.25 1.46 23.83
N GLY A 173 -19.26 0.92 23.14
CA GLY A 173 -20.58 0.70 23.73
C GLY A 173 -20.62 -0.59 24.57
N ASN A 174 -21.53 -0.66 25.53
CA ASN A 174 -21.72 -1.85 26.38
C ASN A 174 -22.08 -3.13 25.57
N LEU A 175 -22.65 -2.96 24.37
CA LEU A 175 -23.04 -4.05 23.45
C LEU A 175 -22.05 -4.23 22.29
N GLU A 176 -20.82 -3.72 22.40
CA GLU A 176 -19.83 -3.85 21.33
C GLU A 176 -19.51 -5.34 21.05
N PRO A 177 -19.59 -5.79 19.78
CA PRO A 177 -19.20 -7.14 19.41
C PRO A 177 -17.78 -7.47 19.85
N ARG A 178 -17.57 -8.67 20.38
CA ARG A 178 -16.26 -9.14 20.86
C ARG A 178 -15.13 -8.92 19.84
N ILE A 179 -15.40 -9.19 18.56
CA ILE A 179 -14.45 -9.02 17.46
C ILE A 179 -13.99 -7.56 17.32
N LEU A 180 -14.93 -6.60 17.44
CA LEU A 180 -14.60 -5.17 17.32
C LEU A 180 -13.78 -4.70 18.52
N ARG A 181 -14.12 -5.18 19.72
CA ARG A 181 -13.35 -4.92 20.94
C ARG A 181 -11.91 -5.43 20.84
N GLU A 182 -11.73 -6.66 20.36
CA GLU A 182 -10.41 -7.25 20.11
C GLU A 182 -9.61 -6.43 19.08
N LYS A 183 -10.27 -5.98 17.99
CA LYS A 183 -9.65 -5.13 16.96
C LYS A 183 -9.18 -3.79 17.53
N ARG A 184 -9.98 -3.15 18.40
CA ARG A 184 -9.60 -1.91 19.10
C ARG A 184 -8.43 -2.10 20.04
N ASN A 185 -8.43 -3.17 20.84
CA ASN A 185 -7.34 -3.47 21.76
C ASN A 185 -6.01 -3.69 21.01
N SER A 186 -6.06 -4.46 19.92
CA SER A 186 -4.91 -4.68 19.03
C SER A 186 -4.41 -3.37 18.42
N PHE A 187 -5.33 -2.53 17.92
CA PHE A 187 -5.00 -1.22 17.37
C PHE A 187 -4.36 -0.31 18.41
N TYR A 188 -4.95 -0.21 19.61
CA TYR A 188 -4.42 0.58 20.72
C TYR A 188 -2.99 0.14 21.06
N PHE A 189 -2.76 -1.16 21.23
CA PHE A 189 -1.43 -1.68 21.50
C PHE A 189 -0.43 -1.35 20.38
N ALA A 190 -0.82 -1.57 19.12
CA ALA A 190 0.01 -1.23 17.97
C ALA A 190 0.33 0.26 17.91
N SER A 191 -0.59 1.10 18.35
CA SER A 191 -0.45 2.55 18.38
C SER A 191 0.54 3.03 19.44
N CYS A 192 0.53 2.41 20.63
CA CYS A 192 1.50 2.68 21.69
C CYS A 192 2.95 2.36 21.28
N ILE A 193 3.15 1.39 20.39
CA ILE A 193 4.47 0.95 19.94
C ILE A 193 4.82 1.40 18.52
N ALA A 194 4.03 2.29 17.92
CA ALA A 194 4.16 2.66 16.51
C ALA A 194 5.53 3.23 16.14
N THR A 195 6.22 3.89 17.06
CA THR A 195 7.59 4.40 16.86
C THR A 195 8.63 3.29 16.75
N HIS A 196 8.41 2.15 17.43
CA HIS A 196 9.32 1.00 17.41
C HIS A 196 8.91 -0.05 16.36
N ARG A 197 7.61 -0.14 16.06
CA ARG A 197 7.03 -1.10 15.10
C ARG A 197 6.02 -0.39 14.20
N PRO A 198 6.46 0.52 13.32
CA PRO A 198 5.57 1.35 12.53
C PRO A 198 4.72 0.54 11.54
N SER A 199 5.22 -0.60 11.07
CA SER A 199 4.43 -1.53 10.25
C SER A 199 3.20 -2.06 11.00
N SER A 200 3.26 -2.22 12.33
CA SER A 200 2.14 -2.77 13.10
C SER A 200 0.89 -1.91 12.99
N ILE A 201 1.02 -0.60 13.23
CA ILE A 201 -0.12 0.33 13.11
C ILE A 201 -0.56 0.48 11.65
N LEU A 202 0.39 0.59 10.71
CA LEU A 202 0.11 0.68 9.28
C LEU A 202 -0.77 -0.47 8.79
N TRP A 203 -0.43 -1.70 9.18
CA TRP A 203 -1.14 -2.88 8.72
C TRP A 203 -2.57 -2.98 9.23
N HIS A 204 -2.93 -2.36 10.35
CA HIS A 204 -4.35 -2.30 10.78
C HIS A 204 -5.20 -1.52 9.77
N PHE A 205 -4.67 -0.41 9.25
CA PHE A 205 -5.34 0.38 8.20
C PHE A 205 -5.41 -0.38 6.87
N LEU A 206 -4.30 -1.01 6.46
CA LEU A 206 -4.24 -1.77 5.21
C LEU A 206 -5.16 -3.00 5.25
N GLU A 207 -5.21 -3.73 6.35
CA GLU A 207 -6.10 -4.89 6.49
C GLU A 207 -7.56 -4.47 6.43
N PHE A 208 -7.95 -3.38 7.10
CA PHE A 208 -9.30 -2.84 6.99
C PHE A 208 -9.65 -2.46 5.54
N TRP A 209 -8.74 -1.79 4.84
CA TRP A 209 -8.94 -1.45 3.43
C TRP A 209 -9.05 -2.68 2.53
N LEU A 210 -8.19 -3.69 2.71
CA LEU A 210 -8.25 -4.96 1.98
C LEU A 210 -9.58 -5.69 2.23
N GLU A 211 -10.07 -5.70 3.48
CA GLU A 211 -11.35 -6.29 3.86
C GLU A 211 -12.54 -5.62 3.17
N CYS A 212 -12.51 -4.29 3.04
CA CYS A 212 -13.62 -3.53 2.46
C CYS A 212 -13.57 -3.43 0.93
N ASN A 213 -12.38 -3.31 0.33
CA ASN A 213 -12.22 -2.90 -1.07
C ASN A 213 -11.54 -3.96 -1.95
N TYR A 214 -10.85 -4.92 -1.34
CA TYR A 214 -10.03 -5.93 -2.02
C TYR A 214 -10.30 -7.35 -1.49
N ILE A 215 -11.55 -7.59 -1.07
CA ILE A 215 -11.97 -8.76 -0.30
C ILE A 215 -11.60 -10.09 -0.94
N THR A 216 -11.66 -10.20 -2.27
CA THR A 216 -11.34 -11.46 -2.96
C THR A 216 -9.87 -11.81 -2.84
N VAL A 217 -8.98 -10.85 -3.12
CA VAL A 217 -7.53 -11.02 -2.96
C VAL A 217 -7.22 -11.35 -1.51
N TRP A 218 -7.86 -10.62 -0.58
CA TRP A 218 -7.63 -10.82 0.85
C TRP A 218 -8.09 -12.18 1.36
N ASN A 219 -9.26 -12.64 0.94
CA ASN A 219 -9.78 -13.96 1.29
C ASN A 219 -8.91 -15.06 0.70
N HIS A 220 -8.50 -14.93 -0.57
CA HIS A 220 -7.62 -15.91 -1.20
C HIS A 220 -6.27 -16.02 -0.47
N ILE A 221 -5.68 -14.89 -0.06
CA ILE A 221 -4.47 -14.89 0.79
C ILE A 221 -4.73 -15.63 2.10
N LYS A 222 -5.84 -15.34 2.80
CA LYS A 222 -6.22 -15.99 4.06
C LYS A 222 -6.44 -17.50 3.90
N GLU A 223 -7.10 -17.92 2.81
CA GLU A 223 -7.47 -19.30 2.52
C GLU A 223 -6.26 -20.17 2.18
N LEU A 224 -5.34 -19.69 1.33
CA LEU A 224 -4.23 -20.53 0.84
C LEU A 224 -3.17 -20.87 1.88
N ASN A 225 -2.96 -20.05 2.92
CA ASN A 225 -1.78 -20.19 3.79
C ASN A 225 -2.07 -20.01 5.30
N GLY A 226 -3.36 -19.97 5.71
CA GLY A 226 -3.79 -19.81 7.10
C GLY A 226 -3.26 -18.55 7.80
N LEU A 227 -3.10 -18.59 9.14
CA LEU A 227 -2.59 -17.45 9.93
C LEU A 227 -1.18 -16.98 9.50
N HIS A 228 -0.37 -17.86 8.89
CA HIS A 228 0.97 -17.50 8.41
C HIS A 228 0.95 -16.73 7.08
N ALA A 229 -0.14 -16.84 6.31
CA ALA A 229 -0.31 -16.16 5.03
C ALA A 229 -0.20 -14.65 5.14
N THR A 230 -0.94 -14.09 6.09
CA THR A 230 -1.03 -12.65 6.31
C THR A 230 0.34 -12.12 6.70
N LYS A 231 1.10 -12.85 7.53
CA LYS A 231 2.49 -12.49 7.87
C LYS A 231 3.39 -12.45 6.63
N ARG A 232 3.28 -13.42 5.72
CA ARG A 232 4.11 -13.48 4.49
C ARG A 232 3.76 -12.36 3.52
N PHE A 233 2.46 -12.14 3.29
CA PHE A 233 1.97 -11.04 2.47
C PHE A 233 2.45 -9.68 3.02
N LYS A 234 2.31 -9.46 4.33
CA LYS A 234 2.80 -8.24 4.98
C LYS A 234 4.30 -8.05 4.79
N SER A 235 5.06 -9.12 4.99
CA SER A 235 6.51 -9.09 4.81
C SER A 235 6.90 -8.74 3.37
N PHE A 236 6.18 -9.24 2.37
CA PHE A 236 6.42 -8.95 0.96
C PHE A 236 6.43 -7.46 0.66
N PHE A 237 5.34 -6.79 1.01
CA PHE A 237 5.22 -5.35 0.78
C PHE A 237 6.17 -4.54 1.67
N ASN A 238 6.42 -4.97 2.90
CA ASN A 238 7.40 -4.32 3.77
C ASN A 238 8.82 -4.39 3.18
N THR A 239 9.23 -5.54 2.65
CA THR A 239 10.53 -5.74 1.99
C THR A 239 10.65 -4.87 0.75
N ILE A 240 9.63 -4.85 -0.12
CA ILE A 240 9.62 -3.99 -1.32
C ILE A 240 9.79 -2.52 -0.92
N PHE A 241 9.05 -2.05 0.09
CA PHE A 241 9.19 -0.69 0.58
C PHE A 241 10.60 -0.44 1.14
N ALA A 242 11.06 -1.31 2.05
CA ALA A 242 12.33 -1.11 2.75
C ALA A 242 13.53 -1.03 1.80
N HIS A 243 13.53 -1.81 0.72
CA HIS A 243 14.64 -1.80 -0.25
C HIS A 243 14.39 -0.88 -1.45
N GLY A 244 13.15 -0.47 -1.71
CA GLY A 244 12.76 0.36 -2.86
C GLY A 244 12.58 1.84 -2.56
N VAL A 245 12.49 2.26 -1.29
CA VAL A 245 12.09 3.64 -0.91
C VAL A 245 12.96 4.75 -1.52
N ASN A 246 14.28 4.56 -1.59
CA ASN A 246 15.18 5.55 -2.20
C ASN A 246 14.84 5.76 -3.68
N THR A 247 14.71 4.65 -4.41
CA THR A 247 14.38 4.66 -5.83
C THR A 247 12.95 5.17 -6.08
N LEU A 248 12.00 4.84 -5.20
CA LEU A 248 10.63 5.36 -5.23
C LEU A 248 10.63 6.89 -5.18
N ASN A 249 11.38 7.48 -4.24
CA ASN A 249 11.50 8.93 -4.11
C ASN A 249 12.17 9.58 -5.33
N GLN A 250 13.18 8.94 -5.92
CA GLN A 250 13.82 9.46 -7.14
C GLN A 250 12.88 9.41 -8.34
N LYS A 251 12.12 8.32 -8.46
CA LYS A 251 11.24 8.07 -9.61
C LYS A 251 9.98 8.90 -9.60
N ILE A 252 9.63 9.61 -8.52
CA ILE A 252 8.45 10.47 -8.51
C ILE A 252 8.68 11.80 -9.24
N ALA A 253 9.94 12.27 -9.32
CA ALA A 253 10.27 13.58 -9.88
C ALA A 253 9.76 13.80 -11.32
N PRO A 254 9.87 12.82 -12.25
CA PRO A 254 9.31 12.95 -13.61
C PRO A 254 7.78 13.04 -13.68
N HIS A 255 7.08 12.72 -12.58
CA HIS A 255 5.62 12.73 -12.50
C HIS A 255 5.08 13.98 -11.81
N LEU A 256 5.93 14.90 -11.39
CA LEU A 256 5.50 16.17 -10.79
C LEU A 256 5.09 17.16 -11.89
N PRO A 257 4.14 18.07 -11.61
CA PRO A 257 3.83 19.16 -12.54
C PRO A 257 5.08 20.02 -12.81
N PRO A 258 5.21 20.62 -14.01
CA PRO A 258 6.27 21.58 -14.30
C PRO A 258 6.20 22.73 -13.30
N GLN A 259 7.35 23.14 -12.74
CA GLN A 259 7.48 24.32 -11.89
C GLN A 259 7.47 25.61 -12.70
#